data_AF-A0A2V6BA70-F1
#
_entry.id   AF-A0A2V6BA70-F1
#
_cell.length_a   1.000
_cell.length_b   1.000
_cell.length_c   1.000
_cell.angle_alpha   90.00
_cell.angle_beta   90.00
_cell.angle_gamma   90.00
#
_symmetry.space_group_name_H-M   'P 1'
#
loop_
_entity.id
_entity.type
_entity.pdbx_description
1 polymer ?
#
loop_
_entity_poly.entity_id
_entity_poly.type
_entity_poly.pdbx_seq_one_letter_code
_entity_poly.pdbx_strand_id
1 'polypeptide(L)' 'MDQSLFHVINERWTSPALDLFMAALSDSNIWTPLFITIGVGALFFGGFRARAFITCLILSLLITNELIDVLKSAV' A
#
# COMPACT_ATOMS: atom_id res chain seq x y z
N MET A 1 1.70 -17.66 3.49
CA MET A 1 0.24 -17.59 3.28
C MET A 1 -0.28 -19.00 3.08
N ASP A 2 -1.48 -19.30 3.56
CA ASP A 2 -2.09 -20.61 3.36
C ASP A 2 -2.42 -20.83 1.87
N GLN A 3 -1.94 -21.93 1.28
CA GLN A 3 -2.08 -22.21 -0.15
C GLN A 3 -3.55 -22.41 -0.56
N SER A 4 -4.39 -22.91 0.36
CA SER A 4 -5.80 -23.15 0.09
C SER A 4 -6.56 -21.85 -0.18
N LEU A 5 -6.32 -20.83 0.64
CA LEU A 5 -6.88 -19.49 0.48
C LEU A 5 -6.43 -18.82 -0.82
N PHE A 6 -5.16 -19.00 -1.18
CA PHE A 6 -4.64 -18.45 -2.44
C PHE A 6 -5.37 -19.01 -3.66
N HIS A 7 -5.57 -20.33 -3.72
CA HIS A 7 -6.26 -20.97 -4.85
C HIS A 7 -7.74 -20.56 -4.92
N VAL A 8 -8.42 -20.45 -3.77
CA VAL A 8 -9.82 -20.00 -3.75
C VAL A 8 -9.95 -18.59 -4.34
N ILE A 9 -9.11 -17.64 -3.91
CA ILE A 9 -9.16 -16.27 -4.40
C ILE A 9 -8.79 -16.21 -5.88
N ASN A 10 -7.73 -16.90 -6.29
CA ASN A 10 -7.17 -16.75 -7.62
C ASN A 10 -7.89 -17.58 -8.70
N GLU A 11 -8.59 -18.66 -8.33
CA GLU A 11 -9.28 -19.55 -9.29
C GLU A 11 -10.80 -19.45 -9.26
N ARG A 12 -11.41 -19.10 -8.12
CA ARG A 12 -12.88 -19.02 -8.02
C ARG A 12 -13.42 -17.59 -8.03
N TRP A 13 -12.65 -16.62 -7.53
CA TRP A 13 -13.07 -15.21 -7.51
C TRP A 13 -12.40 -14.47 -8.67
N THR A 14 -12.52 -15.02 -9.88
CA THR A 14 -12.00 -14.42 -11.11
C THR A 14 -13.16 -13.91 -11.94
N SER A 15 -13.02 -12.70 -12.46
CA SER A 15 -13.91 -12.15 -13.49
C SER A 15 -13.21 -11.01 -14.21
N PRO A 16 -13.46 -10.79 -15.51
CA PRO A 16 -12.77 -9.75 -16.28
C PRO A 16 -12.88 -8.35 -15.66
N ALA A 17 -14.02 -8.03 -15.04
CA ALA A 17 -14.22 -6.76 -14.36
C ALA A 17 -13.43 -6.66 -13.05
N LEU A 18 -13.38 -7.74 -12.26
CA LEU A 18 -12.62 -7.79 -11.03
C LEU A 18 -11.11 -7.79 -11.28
N ASP A 19 -10.66 -8.43 -12.36
CA ASP A 19 -9.26 -8.44 -12.79
C ASP A 19 -8.80 -7.01 -13.15
N LEU A 20 -9.61 -6.27 -13.91
CA LEU A 20 -9.32 -4.88 -14.26
C LEU A 20 -9.38 -3.95 -13.04
N PHE A 21 -10.35 -4.17 -12.13
CA PHE A 21 -10.46 -3.43 -10.89
C PHE A 21 -9.25 -3.65 -9.97
N MET A 22 -8.85 -4.91 -9.78
CA MET A 22 -7.66 -5.27 -9.01
C MET A 22 -6.39 -4.71 -9.65
N ALA A 23 -6.27 -4.74 -10.98
CA ALA A 23 -5.15 -4.13 -11.68
C ALA A 23 -5.08 -2.62 -11.42
N ALA A 24 -6.22 -1.92 -11.51
CA ALA A 24 -6.29 -0.49 -11.22
C ALA A 24 -5.98 -0.16 -9.75
N LEU A 25 -6.40 -1.01 -8.80
CA LEU A 25 -6.08 -0.84 -7.38
C LEU A 25 -4.62 -1.14 -7.04
N SER A 26 -4.02 -2.13 -7.71
CA SER A 26 -2.68 -2.61 -7.39
C SER A 26 -1.57 -1.77 -8.01
N ASP A 27 -1.85 -0.98 -9.05
CA ASP A 27 -0.87 -0.07 -9.63
C ASP A 27 -0.67 1.17 -8.73
N SER A 28 0.42 1.15 -7.96
CA SER A 28 0.75 2.23 -7.04
C SER A 28 0.99 3.56 -7.75
N ASN A 29 1.42 3.58 -9.02
CA ASN A 29 1.69 4.83 -9.74
C ASN A 29 0.41 5.63 -9.99
N ILE A 30 -0.72 4.96 -10.19
CA ILE A 30 -2.03 5.61 -10.38
C ILE A 30 -2.42 6.40 -9.12
N TRP A 31 -2.17 5.83 -7.94
CA TRP A 31 -2.65 6.38 -6.67
C TRP A 31 -1.62 7.24 -5.93
N THR A 32 -0.33 7.12 -6.27
CA THR A 32 0.75 7.91 -5.68
C THR A 32 0.46 9.42 -5.62
N PRO A 33 0.06 10.10 -6.72
CA PRO A 33 -0.20 11.54 -6.65
C PRO A 33 -1.36 11.89 -5.69
N LEU A 34 -2.40 11.05 -5.64
CA LEU A 34 -3.51 11.23 -4.70
C LEU A 34 -3.04 11.12 -3.26
N PHE A 35 -2.30 10.04 -2.92
CA PHE A 35 -1.82 9.82 -1.56
C PHE A 35 -0.81 10.86 -1.10
N ILE A 36 0.07 11.33 -2.00
CA ILE A 36 0.98 12.44 -1.71
C ILE A 36 0.18 13.71 -1.39
N THR A 37 -0.82 14.04 -2.21
CA THR A 37 -1.65 15.23 -2.01
C THR A 37 -2.40 15.16 -0.66
N ILE A 38 -2.98 14.02 -0.33
CA ILE A 38 -3.65 13.79 0.96
C ILE A 38 -2.65 13.89 2.11
N GLY A 39 -1.47 13.27 1.99
CA GLY A 39 -0.45 13.28 3.03
C GLY A 39 0.07 14.69 3.33
N VAL A 40 0.38 15.45 2.28
CA VAL A 40 0.79 16.85 2.37
C VAL A 40 -0.33 17.69 2.98
N GLY A 41 -1.56 17.55 2.49
CA GLY A 41 -2.72 18.25 3.04
C GLY A 41 -2.96 17.95 4.53
N ALA A 42 -2.84 16.69 4.92
CA ALA A 42 -2.98 16.26 6.31
C ALA A 42 -1.86 16.82 7.21
N LEU A 43 -0.64 16.97 6.69
CA LEU A 43 0.48 17.55 7.42
C LEU A 43 0.24 19.03 7.75
N PHE A 44 -0.24 19.80 6.78
CA PHE A 44 -0.46 21.24 6.94
C PHE A 44 -1.81 21.57 7.62
N PHE A 45 -2.88 20.86 7.28
CA PHE A 45 -4.25 21.23 7.69
C PHE A 45 -4.93 20.24 8.68
N GLY A 46 -4.41 19.03 8.87
CA GLY A 46 -5.14 17.95 9.57
C GLY A 46 -5.11 17.95 11.11
N GLY A 47 -4.55 18.99 11.74
CA GLY A 47 -4.40 19.06 13.20
C GLY A 47 -3.42 18.02 13.78
N PHE A 48 -3.41 17.84 15.10
CA PHE A 48 -2.39 17.00 15.76
C PHE A 48 -2.50 15.52 15.38
N ARG A 49 -3.71 14.94 15.40
CA ARG A 49 -3.91 13.51 15.16
C ARG A 49 -3.55 13.09 13.74
N ALA A 50 -3.94 13.88 12.73
CA ALA A 50 -3.60 13.58 11.34
C ALA A 50 -2.08 13.70 11.11
N ARG A 51 -1.44 14.74 11.66
CA ARG A 51 0.02 14.87 11.61
C ARG A 51 0.73 13.68 12.25
N ALA A 52 0.30 13.26 13.45
CA ALA A 52 0.87 12.10 14.12
C ALA A 52 0.71 10.83 13.28
N PHE A 53 -0.46 10.61 12.69
CA PHE A 53 -0.70 9.49 11.77
C PHE A 53 0.26 9.51 10.58
N ILE A 54 0.38 10.64 9.88
CA ILE A 54 1.29 10.78 8.73
C ILE A 54 2.74 10.55 9.13
N THR A 55 3.19 11.08 10.27
CA THR A 55 4.54 10.85 10.76
C THR A 55 4.81 9.38 11.06
N CYS A 56 3.89 8.70 11.77
CA CYS A 56 4.01 7.26 12.03
C CYS A 56 4.02 6.44 10.74
N LEU A 57 3.18 6.81 9.77
CA LEU A 57 3.11 6.15 8.46
C LEU A 57 4.42 6.29 7.69
N ILE A 58 4.98 7.51 7.60
CA ILE A 58 6.27 7.76 6.93
C ILE A 58 7.38 6.94 7.59
N LEU A 59 7.46 6.95 8.93
CA LEU A 59 8.47 6.19 9.66
C LEU A 59 8.34 4.68 9.40
N SER A 60 7.12 4.15 9.44
CA SER A 60 6.86 2.74 9.15
C SER A 60 7.28 2.37 7.73
N LEU A 61 6.98 3.20 6.74
CA LEU A 61 7.34 2.95 5.34
C LEU A 61 8.86 3.01 5.13
N LEU A 62 9.53 4.00 5.74
CA LEU A 62 10.98 4.15 5.62
C LEU A 62 11.71 2.94 6.22
N ILE A 63 11.29 2.50 7.40
CA ILE A 63 11.84 1.30 8.04
C ILE A 63 11.57 0.08 7.18
N THR A 64 10.35 -0.08 6.67
CA THR A 64 9.93 -1.28 5.93
C THR A 64 10.66 -1.38 4.60
N ASN A 65 10.72 -0.33 3.78
CA ASN A 65 11.36 -0.41 2.47
C ASN A 65 12.86 -0.66 2.60
N GLU A 66 13.57 0.15 3.40
CA GLU A 66 15.02 0.02 3.51
C GLU A 66 15.44 -1.29 4.22
N LEU A 67 14.73 -1.69 5.28
CA LEU A 67 15.08 -2.89 6.03
C LEU A 67 14.66 -4.18 5.29
N ILE A 68 13.47 -4.22 4.69
CA ILE A 68 13.00 -5.43 3.99
C ILE A 68 13.78 -5.63 2.70
N ASP A 69 14.10 -4.58 1.93
CA ASP A 69 14.87 -4.76 0.70
C ASP A 69 16.28 -5.27 0.99
N VAL A 70 16.93 -4.77 2.04
CA VAL A 70 18.21 -5.32 2.53
C VAL A 70 18.06 -6.79 2.92
N LEU A 71 17.05 -7.13 3.72
CA LEU A 71 16.82 -8.50 4.19
C LEU A 71 16.52 -9.46 3.03
N LYS A 72 15.78 -9.00 2.02
CA LYS A 72 15.40 -9.77 0.84
C LYS A 72 16.57 -9.98 -0.13
N SER A 73 17.53 -9.05 -0.15
CA SER A 73 18.78 -9.19 -0.91
C SER A 73 19.81 -10.11 -0.25
N ALA A 74 19.68 -10.35 1.05
CA ALA A 74 20.61 -11.15 1.85
C ALA A 74 20.24 -12.65 1.94
N VAL A 75 19.09 -13.04 1.37
CA VAL A 75 18.57 -14.42 1.31
C VAL A 75 18.64 -14.96 -0.11
#